data_AF-A0A0W0X1P4-F1
#
_entry.id   AF-A0A0W0X1P4-F1
#
_cell.length_a   1.000
_cell.length_b   1.000
_cell.length_c   1.000
_cell.angle_alpha   90.00
_cell.angle_beta   90.00
_cell.angle_gamma   90.00
#
_symmetry.space_group_name_H-M   'P 1'
#
loop_
_entity.id
_entity.type
_entity.pdbx_description
1 polymer ?
#
loop_
_entity_poly.entity_id
_entity_poly.type
_entity_poly.pdbx_seq_one_letter_code
_entity_poly.pdbx_strand_id
1 'polypeptide(L)'
;MKFALSILLLLFTGMVTAGDNLPSSCKPIAVKGETVMVSAKKPLLVIIHNLSNTDLWITHPVSDSGASAGWSSRLQADNWSALALDKKNFELSCIESKPGHEQQVPCQGVISVCSMAKTIMPAKETGTYWAGENMTLSNLKEHLGGQGFELPR
;
A
#
# COMPACT_ATOMS: atom_id res chain seq x y z
N MET A 1 23.14 41.98 19.33
CA MET A 1 22.49 40.75 19.82
C MET A 1 21.09 40.46 19.25
N LYS A 2 20.38 41.42 18.63
CA LYS A 2 19.05 41.18 18.03
C LYS A 2 19.08 40.52 16.64
N PHE A 3 20.16 40.73 15.87
CA PHE A 3 20.28 40.17 14.51
C PHE A 3 20.74 38.70 14.45
N ALA A 4 21.37 38.19 15.51
CA ALA A 4 21.82 36.80 15.55
C ALA A 4 20.65 35.81 15.69
N LEU A 5 19.54 36.24 16.31
CA LEU A 5 18.37 35.38 16.54
C LEU A 5 17.55 35.16 15.25
N SER A 6 17.55 36.13 14.32
CA SER A 6 16.81 36.01 13.05
C SER A 6 17.47 35.07 12.04
N ILE A 7 18.78 34.86 12.12
CA ILE A 7 19.51 33.97 11.20
C ILE A 7 19.31 32.49 11.58
N LEU A 8 19.08 32.21 12.87
CA LEU A 8 18.89 30.84 13.36
C LEU A 8 17.51 30.25 13.00
N LEU A 9 16.49 31.10 12.79
CA LEU A 9 15.14 30.65 12.38
C LEU A 9 15.05 30.25 10.90
N LEU A 10 15.96 30.72 10.05
CA LEU A 10 15.97 30.44 8.61
C LEU A 10 16.63 29.12 8.25
N LEU A 11 17.35 28.48 9.17
CA LEU A 11 18.06 27.21 8.94
C LEU A 11 17.20 25.95 9.20
N PHE A 12 15.94 26.12 9.62
CA PHE A 12 15.03 25.02 9.97
C PHE A 12 14.04 24.62 8.87
N THR A 13 14.15 25.16 7.66
CA THR A 13 13.42 24.60 6.50
C THR A 13 14.13 23.32 6.03
N GLY A 14 14.05 22.28 6.84
CA GLY A 14 14.43 20.92 6.47
C GLY A 14 13.56 20.46 5.30
N MET A 15 14.20 19.88 4.29
CA MET A 15 13.56 19.37 3.08
C MET A 15 12.49 18.35 3.46
N VAL A 16 11.23 18.66 3.20
CA VAL A 16 10.15 17.68 3.16
C VAL A 16 10.30 16.93 1.83
N THR A 17 10.96 15.78 1.85
CA THR A 17 10.88 14.85 0.72
C THR A 17 9.60 14.03 0.89
N ALA A 18 8.50 14.47 0.26
CA ALA A 18 7.33 13.61 0.09
C ALA A 18 7.67 12.55 -0.96
N GLY A 19 7.69 11.29 -0.55
CA GLY A 19 8.00 10.14 -1.39
C GLY A 19 6.82 9.73 -2.27
N ASP A 20 6.31 10.63 -3.10
CA ASP A 20 5.10 10.42 -3.92
C ASP A 20 5.32 9.57 -5.18
N ASN A 21 6.51 9.00 -5.36
CA ASN A 21 6.83 8.27 -6.57
C ASN A 21 6.68 6.77 -6.34
N LEU A 22 5.65 6.18 -6.98
CA LEU A 22 5.60 4.75 -7.21
C LEU A 22 6.97 4.25 -7.69
N PRO A 23 7.42 3.06 -7.27
CA PRO A 23 8.67 2.49 -7.76
C PRO A 23 8.69 2.46 -9.28
N SER A 24 9.83 2.76 -9.91
CA SER A 24 9.99 2.77 -11.38
C SER A 24 9.60 1.44 -12.04
N SER A 25 9.73 0.34 -11.31
CA SER A 25 9.35 -1.00 -11.73
C SER A 25 7.85 -1.33 -11.58
N CYS A 26 7.06 -0.39 -11.07
CA CYS A 26 5.66 -0.59 -10.77
C CYS A 26 4.77 -0.04 -11.88
N LYS A 27 3.88 -0.89 -12.41
CA LYS A 27 2.88 -0.50 -13.40
C LYS A 27 1.62 -0.02 -12.68
N PRO A 28 1.25 1.27 -12.79
CA PRO A 28 0.12 1.82 -12.07
C PRO A 28 -1.19 1.10 -12.43
N ILE A 29 -2.03 0.89 -11.43
CA ILE A 29 -3.41 0.43 -11.59
C ILE A 29 -4.31 1.63 -11.30
N ALA A 30 -5.24 1.92 -12.21
CA ALA A 30 -6.14 3.05 -12.04
C ALA A 30 -7.09 2.82 -10.85
N VAL A 31 -7.06 3.75 -9.89
CA VAL A 31 -7.97 3.81 -8.76
C VAL A 31 -9.08 4.80 -9.11
N LYS A 32 -10.32 4.33 -9.21
CA LYS A 32 -11.47 5.16 -9.62
C LYS A 32 -12.66 4.91 -8.70
N GLY A 33 -13.19 5.97 -8.10
CA GLY A 33 -14.35 5.92 -7.22
C GLY A 33 -14.09 5.21 -5.89
N GLU A 34 -15.05 4.40 -5.48
CA GLU A 34 -15.12 3.82 -4.13
C GLU A 34 -14.16 2.66 -3.91
N THR A 35 -13.95 1.82 -4.92
CA THR A 35 -13.18 0.57 -4.82
C THR A 35 -12.16 0.45 -5.95
N VAL A 36 -11.21 -0.48 -5.78
CA VAL A 36 -10.19 -0.79 -6.79
C VAL A 36 -10.37 -2.21 -7.27
N MET A 37 -10.56 -2.37 -8.57
CA MET A 37 -10.58 -3.69 -9.21
C MET A 37 -9.17 -4.07 -9.65
N VAL A 38 -8.65 -5.13 -9.06
CA VAL A 38 -7.36 -5.71 -9.40
C VAL A 38 -7.59 -7.06 -10.06
N SER A 39 -6.91 -7.30 -11.19
CA SER A 39 -7.09 -8.52 -11.98
C SER A 39 -5.76 -9.17 -12.31
N ALA A 40 -5.62 -10.45 -11.95
CA ALA A 40 -4.47 -11.27 -12.31
C ALA A 40 -4.86 -12.33 -13.34
N LYS A 41 -4.25 -12.29 -14.54
CA LYS A 41 -4.29 -13.40 -15.51
C LYS A 41 -3.28 -14.49 -15.17
N LYS A 42 -2.22 -14.11 -14.45
CA LYS A 42 -1.16 -14.94 -13.89
C LYS A 42 -0.83 -14.36 -12.51
N PRO A 43 -0.31 -15.16 -11.56
CA PRO A 43 0.12 -14.66 -10.26
C PRO A 43 1.00 -13.42 -10.41
N LEU A 44 0.66 -12.38 -9.66
CA LEU A 44 1.40 -11.11 -9.67
C LEU A 44 1.41 -10.51 -8.27
N LEU A 45 2.41 -9.66 -8.03
CA LEU A 45 2.54 -8.91 -6.80
C LEU A 45 1.97 -7.50 -7.01
N VAL A 46 0.96 -7.14 -6.23
CA VAL A 46 0.44 -5.78 -6.13
C VAL A 46 0.99 -5.12 -4.90
N ILE A 47 1.39 -3.86 -5.02
CA ILE A 47 1.72 -3.03 -3.87
C ILE A 47 0.74 -1.86 -3.78
N ILE A 48 0.43 -1.49 -2.55
CA ILE A 48 -0.58 -0.50 -2.19
C ILE A 48 0.08 0.47 -1.23
N HIS A 49 0.03 1.76 -1.54
CA HIS A 49 0.56 2.84 -0.70
C HIS A 49 -0.58 3.69 -0.19
N ASN A 50 -0.51 4.08 1.07
CA ASN A 50 -1.43 5.04 1.65
C ASN A 50 -0.92 6.46 1.42
N LEU A 51 -1.67 7.22 0.61
CA LEU A 51 -1.42 8.63 0.30
C LEU A 51 -2.08 9.57 1.31
N SER A 52 -2.97 9.07 2.15
CA SER A 52 -3.64 9.85 3.17
C SER A 52 -2.74 10.08 4.39
N ASN A 53 -3.13 11.03 5.24
CA ASN A 53 -2.49 11.30 6.53
C ASN A 53 -3.15 10.52 7.69
N THR A 54 -3.98 9.52 7.37
CA THR A 54 -4.74 8.71 8.34
C THR A 54 -4.49 7.24 8.09
N ASP A 55 -4.73 6.41 9.10
CA ASP A 55 -4.67 4.97 8.93
C ASP A 55 -5.86 4.49 8.09
N LEU A 56 -5.60 3.54 7.20
CA LEU A 56 -6.61 2.88 6.40
C LEU A 56 -6.65 1.39 6.75
N TRP A 57 -7.83 0.79 6.67
CA TRP A 57 -7.98 -0.63 6.46
C TRP A 57 -8.27 -0.87 4.98
N ILE A 58 -7.39 -1.63 4.34
CA ILE A 58 -7.60 -2.12 2.98
C ILE A 58 -8.20 -3.51 3.09
N THR A 59 -9.41 -3.69 2.56
CA THR A 59 -10.14 -4.95 2.73
C THR A 59 -10.74 -5.45 1.43
N HIS A 60 -11.14 -6.71 1.40
CA HIS A 60 -11.93 -7.29 0.32
C HIS A 60 -13.37 -7.46 0.79
N PRO A 61 -14.36 -6.79 0.17
CA PRO A 61 -15.75 -6.96 0.56
C PRO A 61 -16.18 -8.41 0.31
N VAL A 62 -16.58 -9.11 1.36
CA VAL A 62 -17.18 -10.45 1.28
C VAL A 62 -18.68 -10.37 1.58
N SER A 63 -19.48 -11.13 0.85
CA SER A 63 -20.93 -11.20 1.06
C SER A 63 -21.34 -11.94 2.34
N ASP A 64 -20.47 -12.80 2.89
CA ASP A 64 -20.67 -13.52 4.15
C ASP A 64 -19.57 -13.18 5.16
N SER A 65 -19.92 -12.44 6.20
CA SER A 65 -19.02 -11.92 7.24
C SER A 65 -18.46 -12.98 8.21
N GLY A 66 -18.91 -14.24 8.12
CA GLY A 66 -18.58 -15.30 9.08
C GLY A 66 -17.18 -15.89 8.98
N ALA A 67 -16.42 -15.64 7.91
CA ALA A 67 -15.18 -16.37 7.61
C ALA A 67 -13.99 -15.49 7.13
N SER A 68 -13.98 -14.20 7.49
CA SER A 68 -13.08 -13.21 6.86
C SER A 68 -12.02 -12.61 7.79
N ALA A 69 -11.62 -13.34 8.83
CA ALA A 69 -10.45 -13.00 9.63
C ALA A 69 -9.17 -13.24 8.81
N GLY A 70 -8.76 -12.26 7.99
CA GLY A 70 -7.51 -12.32 7.22
C GLY A 70 -7.50 -11.54 5.91
N TRP A 71 -8.61 -10.92 5.49
CA TRP A 71 -8.65 -10.15 4.24
C TRP A 71 -8.36 -8.67 4.41
N SER A 72 -8.36 -8.16 5.63
CA SER A 72 -8.06 -6.76 5.91
C SER A 72 -6.59 -6.58 6.27
N SER A 73 -5.94 -5.61 5.63
CA SER A 73 -4.62 -5.13 6.01
C SER A 73 -4.73 -3.72 6.58
N ARG A 74 -4.19 -3.49 7.76
CA ARG A 74 -4.00 -2.12 8.27
C ARG A 74 -2.89 -1.47 7.45
N LEU A 75 -3.07 -0.23 7.08
CA LEU A 75 -2.10 0.52 6.29
C LEU A 75 -2.00 1.94 6.85
N GLN A 76 -0.96 2.19 7.64
CA GLN A 76 -0.72 3.51 8.21
C GLN A 76 -0.34 4.52 7.13
N ALA A 77 -0.47 5.81 7.48
CA ALA A 77 -0.04 6.90 6.61
C ALA A 77 1.39 6.69 6.11
N ASP A 78 1.61 6.91 4.80
CA ASP A 78 2.89 6.76 4.09
C ASP A 78 3.50 5.34 4.07
N ASN A 79 2.79 4.34 4.62
CA ASN A 79 3.21 2.94 4.56
C ASN A 79 2.65 2.21 3.34
N TRP A 80 3.22 1.03 3.11
CA TRP A 80 2.96 0.15 1.99
C TRP A 80 2.53 -1.23 2.48
N SER A 81 1.59 -1.84 1.77
CA SER A 81 1.26 -3.26 1.87
C SER A 81 1.44 -3.93 0.50
N ALA A 82 1.72 -5.22 0.51
CA ALA A 82 1.86 -6.05 -0.68
C ALA A 82 0.85 -7.19 -0.67
N LEU A 83 0.14 -7.36 -1.79
CA LEU A 83 -0.81 -8.43 -2.03
C LEU A 83 -0.28 -9.35 -3.14
N ALA A 84 0.01 -10.59 -2.80
CA ALA A 84 0.16 -11.64 -3.79
C ALA A 84 -1.23 -11.99 -4.32
N LEU A 85 -1.44 -11.86 -5.63
CA LEU A 85 -2.74 -12.04 -6.25
C LEU A 85 -2.67 -13.07 -7.38
N ASP A 86 -3.53 -14.09 -7.30
CA ASP A 86 -3.73 -15.10 -8.35
C ASP A 86 -5.18 -15.14 -8.89
N LYS A 87 -6.09 -14.34 -8.31
CA LYS A 87 -7.49 -14.24 -8.73
C LYS A 87 -7.70 -13.23 -9.85
N LYS A 88 -8.68 -13.52 -10.72
CA LYS A 88 -9.03 -12.66 -11.86
C LYS A 88 -9.78 -11.40 -11.48
N ASN A 89 -10.58 -11.41 -10.43
CA ASN A 89 -11.35 -10.25 -9.98
C ASN A 89 -11.19 -10.16 -8.47
N PHE A 90 -10.40 -9.20 -8.02
CA PHE A 90 -10.21 -8.93 -6.61
C PHE A 90 -10.51 -7.46 -6.37
N GLU A 91 -11.59 -7.23 -5.63
CA GLU A 91 -12.04 -5.91 -5.26
C GLU A 91 -11.37 -5.49 -3.95
N LEU A 92 -10.80 -4.29 -3.91
CA LEU A 92 -10.27 -3.67 -2.72
C LEU A 92 -11.17 -2.49 -2.34
N SER A 93 -11.57 -2.41 -1.07
CA SER A 93 -12.23 -1.25 -0.49
C SER A 93 -11.35 -0.61 0.59
N CYS A 94 -11.59 0.67 0.83
CA CYS A 94 -10.82 1.50 1.75
C CYS A 94 -11.71 1.96 2.89
N ILE A 95 -11.28 1.68 4.12
CA ILE A 95 -11.97 2.13 5.34
C ILE A 95 -10.99 3.01 6.10
N GLU A 96 -11.35 4.27 6.30
CA GLU A 96 -10.59 5.19 7.13
C GLU A 96 -10.75 4.79 8.60
N SER A 97 -9.64 4.66 9.32
CA SER A 97 -9.61 4.35 10.75
C SER A 97 -9.16 5.56 11.55
N LYS A 98 -10.09 6.10 12.35
CA LYS A 98 -9.86 7.18 13.31
C LYS A 98 -10.27 6.71 14.71
N PRO A 99 -9.69 7.27 15.78
CA PRO A 99 -10.13 6.94 17.13
C PRO A 99 -11.65 7.14 17.30
N GLY A 100 -12.36 6.06 17.60
CA GLY A 100 -13.81 6.06 17.80
C GLY A 100 -14.67 6.06 16.52
N HIS A 101 -14.06 6.05 15.33
CA HIS A 101 -14.77 6.10 14.05
C HIS A 101 -14.04 5.29 12.96
N GLU A 102 -14.74 4.32 12.38
CA GLU A 102 -14.34 3.67 11.14
C GLU A 102 -15.39 3.95 10.07
N GLN A 103 -14.95 4.39 8.91
CA GLN A 103 -15.85 4.77 7.82
C GLN A 103 -15.27 4.33 6.48
N GLN A 104 -16.09 3.70 5.63
CA GLN A 104 -15.72 3.47 4.24
C GLN A 104 -15.56 4.80 3.51
N VAL A 105 -14.43 4.96 2.83
CA VAL A 105 -14.08 6.16 2.05
C VAL A 105 -13.75 5.77 0.61
N PRO A 106 -13.85 6.70 -0.35
CA PRO A 106 -13.42 6.41 -1.70
C PRO A 106 -11.93 6.09 -1.73
N CYS A 107 -11.55 4.94 -2.31
CA CYS A 107 -10.13 4.62 -2.51
C CYS A 107 -9.42 5.65 -3.42
N GLN A 108 -10.17 6.29 -4.32
CA GLN A 108 -9.64 7.35 -5.17
C GLN A 108 -9.08 8.51 -4.35
N GLY A 109 -7.78 8.77 -4.53
CA GLY A 109 -7.08 9.88 -3.89
C GLY A 109 -6.52 9.58 -2.50
N VAL A 110 -6.84 8.43 -1.89
CA VAL A 110 -6.30 8.03 -0.57
C VAL A 110 -5.29 6.90 -0.66
N ILE A 111 -5.30 6.12 -1.75
CA ILE A 111 -4.28 5.11 -2.02
C ILE A 111 -3.72 5.23 -3.43
N SER A 112 -2.48 4.79 -3.61
CA SER A 112 -1.95 4.40 -4.92
C SER A 112 -1.77 2.89 -4.98
N VAL A 113 -2.07 2.31 -6.14
CA VAL A 113 -2.00 0.86 -6.36
C VAL A 113 -1.23 0.61 -7.63
N CYS A 114 -0.32 -0.36 -7.59
CA CYS A 114 0.43 -0.75 -8.78
C CYS A 114 0.85 -2.22 -8.74
N SER A 115 1.05 -2.79 -9.92
CA SER A 115 1.56 -4.15 -10.09
C SER A 115 3.06 -4.13 -10.32
N MET A 116 3.81 -4.94 -9.59
CA MET A 116 5.25 -5.04 -9.75
C MET A 116 5.57 -5.83 -11.02
N ALA A 117 6.20 -5.16 -11.99
CA ALA A 117 6.56 -5.79 -13.25
C ALA A 117 7.69 -6.81 -13.05
N LYS A 118 7.66 -7.92 -13.80
CA LYS A 118 8.75 -8.93 -13.82
C LYS A 118 9.10 -9.52 -12.44
N THR A 119 8.19 -9.46 -11.47
CA THR A 119 8.38 -10.14 -10.17
C THR A 119 8.25 -11.64 -10.36
N ILE A 120 9.17 -12.40 -9.77
CA ILE A 120 9.06 -13.85 -9.68
C ILE A 120 8.45 -14.19 -8.31
N MET A 121 7.31 -14.88 -8.35
CA MET A 121 6.60 -15.33 -7.15
C MET A 121 7.31 -16.56 -6.55
N PRO A 122 7.33 -16.73 -5.22
CA PRO A 122 7.87 -17.93 -4.58
C PRO A 122 7.15 -19.20 -5.07
N ALA A 123 7.90 -20.25 -5.41
CA ALA A 123 7.33 -21.47 -6.00
C ALA A 123 6.40 -22.26 -5.07
N LYS A 124 6.49 -22.04 -3.75
CA LYS A 124 5.73 -22.80 -2.72
C LYS A 124 4.45 -22.08 -2.27
N GLU A 125 4.29 -20.81 -2.61
CA GLU A 125 3.17 -20.00 -2.13
C GLU A 125 2.16 -19.79 -3.26
N THR A 126 1.02 -20.46 -3.16
CA THR A 126 -0.12 -20.33 -4.10
C THR A 126 -1.30 -19.69 -3.40
N GLY A 127 -2.11 -18.93 -4.12
CA GLY A 127 -3.27 -18.25 -3.57
C GLY A 127 -3.15 -16.73 -3.61
N THR A 128 -4.21 -16.08 -3.14
CA THR A 128 -4.25 -14.64 -2.91
C THR A 128 -4.08 -14.38 -1.41
N TYR A 129 -3.05 -13.62 -1.03
CA TYR A 129 -2.71 -13.34 0.37
C TYR A 129 -1.88 -12.06 0.53
N TRP A 130 -1.85 -11.49 1.74
CA TRP A 130 -0.98 -10.38 2.08
C TRP A 130 0.47 -10.88 2.23
N ALA A 131 1.32 -10.47 1.28
CA ALA A 131 2.74 -10.83 1.24
C ALA A 131 3.63 -9.92 2.11
N GLY A 132 3.06 -8.84 2.63
CA GLY A 132 3.70 -7.90 3.55
C GLY A 132 2.72 -6.79 3.88
N GLU A 133 2.72 -6.32 5.11
CA GLU A 133 1.69 -5.41 5.60
C GLU A 133 2.29 -4.25 6.37
N ASN A 134 1.83 -3.03 6.07
CA ASN A 134 2.13 -1.83 6.84
C ASN A 134 3.63 -1.57 7.08
N MET A 135 4.40 -1.52 6.00
CA MET A 135 5.84 -1.31 6.06
C MET A 135 6.25 -0.08 5.27
N THR A 136 7.36 0.54 5.63
CA THR A 136 8.01 1.49 4.71
C THR A 136 8.38 0.74 3.42
N LEU A 137 8.49 1.45 2.29
CA LEU A 137 8.81 0.82 1.01
C LEU A 137 10.12 0.00 1.07
N SER A 138 11.13 0.49 1.79
CA SER A 138 12.41 -0.23 1.96
C SER A 138 12.20 -1.53 2.72
N ASN A 139 11.53 -1.48 3.86
CA ASN A 139 11.29 -2.65 4.71
C ASN A 139 10.39 -3.67 3.99
N LEU A 140 9.40 -3.21 3.21
CA LEU A 140 8.55 -4.07 2.42
C LEU A 140 9.37 -4.85 1.38
N LYS A 141 10.28 -4.18 0.67
CA LYS A 141 11.15 -4.83 -0.33
C LYS A 141 12.06 -5.88 0.30
N GLU A 142 12.68 -5.56 1.44
CA GLU A 142 13.52 -6.48 2.18
C GLU A 142 12.73 -7.70 2.67
N HIS A 143 11.55 -7.46 3.26
CA HIS A 143 10.65 -8.50 3.74
C HIS A 143 10.25 -9.46 2.61
N LEU A 144 9.81 -8.91 1.47
CA LEU A 144 9.44 -9.70 0.28
C LEU A 144 10.63 -10.53 -0.24
N GLY A 145 11.83 -9.96 -0.28
CA GLY A 145 13.04 -10.70 -0.65
C GLY A 145 13.32 -11.87 0.31
N GLY A 146 13.14 -11.66 1.61
CA GLY A 146 13.26 -12.71 2.63
C GLY A 146 12.20 -13.82 2.50
N GLN A 147 11.03 -13.51 1.95
CA GLN A 147 9.97 -14.48 1.62
C GLN A 147 10.16 -15.16 0.25
N GLY A 148 11.27 -14.88 -0.45
CA GLY A 148 11.62 -15.51 -1.73
C GLY A 148 10.98 -14.86 -2.96
N PHE A 149 10.42 -13.65 -2.84
CA PHE A 149 10.01 -12.87 -4.00
C PHE A 149 11.24 -12.27 -4.67
N GLU A 150 11.40 -12.48 -5.98
CA GLU A 150 12.45 -11.79 -6.73
C GLU A 150 11.88 -10.51 -7.33
N LEU A 151 12.22 -9.38 -6.72
CA LEU A 151 11.76 -8.07 -7.15
C LEU A 151 12.66 -7.53 -8.29
N PRO A 152 12.08 -6.80 -9.26
CA PRO A 152 12.86 -6.07 -10.26
C PRO A 152 13.79 -5.06 -9.56
N ARG A 153 15.07 -5.05 -9.98
CA ARG A 153 16.07 -4.06 -9.57
C ARG A 153 15.91 -2.76 -10.33
#